data_AF-A0A503Q767-F1
#
_entry.id   AF-A0A503Q767-F1
#
_cell.length_a   1.000
_cell.length_b   1.000
_cell.length_c   1.000
_cell.angle_alpha   90.00
_cell.angle_beta   90.00
_cell.angle_gamma   90.00
#
_symmetry.space_group_name_H-M   'P 1'
#
loop_
_entity.id
_entity.type
_entity.pdbx_description
1 polymer ?
#
loop_
_entity_poly.entity_id
_entity_poly.type
_entity_poly.pdbx_seq_one_letter_code
_entity_poly.pdbx_strand_id
1 'polypeptide(L)' 'MQRVDVLNLEMDRARLRVKRAETSLNHAKEMLDEECGVGINLALCDRIRSEKKRVAEARKRLMKIASTASA' A
#
# COMPACT_ATOMS: atom_id res chain seq x y z
N MET A 1 -12.67 -22.87 -14.08
CA MET A 1 -12.69 -21.56 -13.40
C MET A 1 -13.16 -20.54 -14.41
N GLN A 2 -14.26 -19.82 -14.13
CA GLN A 2 -14.82 -18.85 -15.08
C GLN A 2 -13.99 -17.56 -15.08
N ARG A 3 -14.00 -16.80 -16.18
CA ARG A 3 -13.25 -15.52 -16.31
C ARG A 3 -13.55 -14.55 -15.17
N VAL A 4 -14.80 -14.55 -14.69
CA VAL A 4 -15.27 -13.71 -13.58
C VAL A 4 -14.56 -14.06 -12.26
N ASP A 5 -14.34 -15.35 -11.99
CA ASP A 5 -13.66 -15.82 -10.76
C ASP A 5 -12.20 -15.36 -10.73
N VAL A 6 -11.53 -15.37 -11.88
CA VAL A 6 -10.13 -14.93 -12.01
C VAL A 6 -10.03 -13.43 -11.74
N LEU A 7 -10.91 -12.63 -12.35
CA LEU A 7 -10.93 -11.17 -12.15
C LEU A 7 -11.25 -10.79 -10.69
N ASN A 8 -12.19 -11.49 -10.05
CA ASN A 8 -12.51 -11.27 -8.64
C ASN A 8 -11.30 -11.55 -7.74
N LEU A 9 -10.59 -12.66 -7.96
CA LEU A 9 -9.39 -13.01 -7.21
C LEU A 9 -8.26 -11.97 -7.40
N GLU A 10 -8.05 -11.50 -8.63
CA GLU A 10 -7.05 -10.46 -8.91
C GLU A 10 -7.40 -9.13 -8.23
N MET A 11 -8.68 -8.76 -8.26
CA MET A 11 -9.19 -7.57 -7.62
C MET A 11 -9.05 -7.65 -6.08
N ASP A 12 -9.38 -8.79 -5.47
CA ASP A 12 -9.18 -9.04 -4.04
C ASP A 12 -7.70 -8.97 -3.65
N ARG A 13 -6.83 -9.58 -4.46
CA ARG A 13 -5.39 -9.52 -4.25
C ARG A 13 -4.86 -8.09 -4.34
N ALA A 14 -5.40 -7.28 -5.24
CA ALA A 14 -5.04 -5.87 -5.37
C ALA A 14 -5.51 -5.05 -4.16
N ARG A 15 -6.75 -5.26 -3.68
CA ARG A 15 -7.25 -4.64 -2.44
C ARG A 15 -6.39 -5.00 -1.24
N LEU A 16 -6.04 -6.28 -1.09
CA LEU A 16 -5.18 -6.73 0.01
C LEU A 16 -3.79 -6.06 -0.02
N ARG A 17 -3.20 -5.88 -1.20
CA ARG A 17 -1.93 -5.17 -1.35
C ARG A 17 -2.02 -3.71 -0.92
N VAL A 18 -3.11 -3.03 -1.26
CA VAL A 18 -3.37 -1.65 -0.80
C VAL A 18 -3.45 -1.61 0.71
N LYS A 19 -4.30 -2.46 1.33
CA LYS A 19 -4.44 -2.53 2.79
C LYS A 19 -3.10 -2.77 3.49
N ARG A 20 -2.30 -3.73 3.01
CA ARG A 20 -0.97 -4.02 3.58
C ARG A 20 0.00 -2.84 3.48
N ALA A 21 0.01 -2.14 2.35
CA ALA A 21 0.84 -0.96 2.18
C ALA A 21 0.40 0.18 3.12
N GLU A 22 -0.91 0.36 3.32
CA GLU A 22 -1.46 1.34 4.26
C GLU A 22 -1.13 1.00 5.71
N THR A 23 -1.27 -0.27 6.12
CA THR A 23 -0.84 -0.73 7.45
C THR A 23 0.65 -0.48 7.69
N SER A 24 1.50 -0.81 6.71
CA SER A 24 2.95 -0.58 6.79
C SER A 24 3.30 0.91 6.93
N LEU A 25 2.61 1.77 6.16
CA LEU A 25 2.74 3.22 6.28
C LEU A 25 2.28 3.73 7.65
N ASN A 26 1.16 3.23 8.18
CA ASN A 26 0.66 3.65 9.49
C ASN A 26 1.64 3.25 10.59
N HIS A 27 2.13 2.01 10.58
CA HIS A 27 3.15 1.57 11.53
C HIS A 27 4.42 2.43 11.43
N ALA A 28 4.85 2.81 10.23
CA ALA A 28 6.01 3.69 10.09
C ALA A 28 5.78 5.11 10.65
N LYS A 29 4.52 5.60 10.65
CA LYS A 29 4.15 6.88 11.27
C LYS A 29 4.06 6.76 12.79
N GLU A 30 3.49 5.68 13.31
CA GLU A 30 3.40 5.42 14.76
C GLU A 30 4.80 5.40 15.40
N MET A 31 5.80 4.86 14.70
CA MET A 31 7.19 4.90 15.16
C MET A 31 7.80 6.32 15.24
N LEU A 32 7.24 7.32 14.55
CA LEU A 32 7.68 8.72 14.72
C LEU A 32 7.11 9.36 15.99
N ASP A 33 6.02 8.81 16.53
CA ASP A 33 5.43 9.28 17.78
C ASP A 33 6.25 8.78 19.00
N GLU A 34 7.20 7.87 18.76
CA GLU A 34 8.19 7.41 19.74
C GLU A 34 9.41 8.36 19.76
N GLU A 35 9.90 8.71 20.96
CA GLU A 35 11.05 9.61 21.11
C GLU A 35 12.37 8.84 20.89
N CYS A 36 12.75 8.65 19.63
CA CYS A 36 13.89 7.81 19.22
C CYS A 36 15.19 8.57 18.92
N GLY A 37 15.20 9.90 19.09
CA GLY A 37 16.34 10.76 18.74
C GLY A 37 16.45 11.10 17.24
N VAL A 38 17.22 12.15 16.92
CA VAL A 38 17.21 12.81 15.60
C VAL A 38 17.62 11.90 14.44
N GLY A 39 18.66 11.06 14.63
CA GLY A 39 19.13 10.15 13.58
C GLY A 39 18.10 9.09 13.19
N ILE A 40 17.37 8.55 14.18
CA ILE A 40 16.30 7.57 13.94
C ILE A 40 15.10 8.25 13.30
N ASN A 41 14.74 9.45 13.75
CA ASN A 41 13.65 10.23 13.15
C ASN A 41 13.88 10.54 11.67
N LEU A 42 15.13 10.83 11.26
CA LEU A 42 15.46 11.06 9.86
C LEU A 42 15.30 9.78 9.02
N ALA A 43 15.82 8.64 9.50
CA ALA A 43 15.65 7.35 8.82
C ALA A 43 14.16 6.94 8.72
N LEU A 44 13.36 7.23 9.75
CA LEU A 44 11.91 7.02 9.73
C LEU A 44 11.20 7.90 8.71
N CYS A 45 11.60 9.17 8.56
CA CYS A 45 11.07 10.06 7.52
C CYS A 45 11.27 9.50 6.12
N ASP A 46 12.47 8.98 5.82
CA ASP A 46 12.77 8.36 4.52
C ASP A 46 11.96 7.07 4.31
N ARG A 47 11.82 6.24 5.35
CA ARG A 47 10.94 5.06 5.33
C ARG A 47 9.50 5.45 5.03
N ILE A 48 8.94 6.46 5.70
CA ILE A 48 7.57 6.94 5.46
C ILE A 48 7.41 7.42 4.02
N ARG A 49 8.40 8.12 3.45
CA ARG A 49 8.36 8.55 2.05
C ARG A 49 8.29 7.35 1.10
N SER A 50 9.08 6.32 1.36
CA SER A 50 9.05 5.06 0.62
C SER A 50 7.68 4.37 0.74
N GLU A 51 7.13 4.25 1.95
CA GLU A 51 5.83 3.61 2.19
C GLU A 51 4.68 4.39 1.52
N LYS A 52 4.70 5.73 1.53
CA LYS A 52 3.75 6.56 0.77
C LYS A 52 3.79 6.25 -0.73
N LYS A 53 4.99 6.09 -1.31
CA LYS A 53 5.16 5.71 -2.72
C LYS A 53 4.56 4.32 -2.98
N ARG A 54 4.80 3.35 -2.10
CA ARG A 54 4.24 1.99 -2.21
C ARG A 54 2.71 1.97 -2.17
N VAL A 55 2.10 2.78 -1.29
CA VAL A 55 0.64 2.95 -1.25
C VAL A 55 0.12 3.51 -2.57
N ALA A 56 0.75 4.56 -3.09
CA ALA A 56 0.35 5.17 -4.36
C ALA A 56 0.44 4.17 -5.53
N GLU A 57 1.51 3.39 -5.61
CA GLU A 57 1.69 2.35 -6.62
C GLU A 57 0.66 1.22 -6.50
N ALA A 58 0.37 0.78 -5.27
CA ALA A 58 -0.64 -0.25 -5.02
C ALA A 58 -2.04 0.22 -5.44
N ARG A 59 -2.41 1.47 -5.10
CA ARG A 59 -3.68 2.08 -5.50
C ARG A 59 -3.77 2.24 -7.01
N LYS A 60 -2.70 2.68 -7.67
CA LYS A 60 -2.62 2.76 -9.15
C LYS A 60 -2.86 1.39 -9.80
N ARG A 61 -2.28 0.32 -9.25
CA ARG A 61 -2.50 -1.06 -9.74
C ARG A 61 -3.94 -1.52 -9.53
N LEU A 62 -4.52 -1.25 -8.36
CA LEU A 62 -5.93 -1.55 -8.10
C LEU A 62 -6.85 -0.85 -9.09
N MET A 63 -6.63 0.44 -9.34
CA MET A 63 -7.42 1.21 -10.30
C MET A 63 -7.29 0.66 -11.73
N LYS A 64 -6.08 0.24 -12.14
CA LYS A 64 -5.88 -0.41 -13.44
C LYS A 64 -6.70 -1.68 -13.58
N ILE A 65 -6.71 -2.54 -12.55
CA ILE A 65 -7.48 -3.80 -12.54
C ILE A 65 -8.98 -3.52 -12.54
N ALA A 66 -9.44 -2.54 -11.76
CA ALA A 66 -10.84 -2.12 -11.74
C ALA A 66 -11.30 -1.60 -13.11
N SER A 67 -10.48 -0.78 -13.77
CA SER A 67 -10.76 -0.27 -15.12
C SER A 67 -10.83 -1.37 -16.17
N THR A 68 -10.01 -2.42 -16.06
CA THR A 68 -10.06 -3.57 -16.98
C THR A 68 -11.23 -4.51 -16.70
N ALA A 69 -11.78 -4.50 -15.48
CA ALA A 69 -12.96 -5.29 -15.13
C ALA A 69 -14.27 -4.63 -15.58
N SER A 70 -14.26 -3.30 -15.79
CA SER A 70 -15.41 -2.52 -16.29
C SER A 70 -15.43 -2.34 -17.82
N ALA A 71 -14.41 -2.79 -18.53
CA ALA A 71 -14.28 -2.73 -19.99
C ALA A 71 -14.59 -4.09 -20.61
#